data_AF-A0A966AMB3-F1
#
_entry.id   AF-A0A966AMB3-F1
#
_cell.length_a   1.000
_cell.length_b   1.000
_cell.length_c   1.000
_cell.angle_alpha   90.00
_cell.angle_beta   90.00
_cell.angle_gamma   90.00
#
_symmetry.space_group_name_H-M   'P 1'
#
loop_
_entity.id
_entity.type
_entity.pdbx_description
1 polymer ?
#
loop_
_entity_poly.entity_id
_entity_poly.type
_entity_poly.pdbx_seq_one_letter_code
_entity_poly.pdbx_strand_id
1 'polypeptide(L)'
;AFVEALMHPGVMTIPENTLEPGAHRPAVTGPVFSLNPADGTLHMRYTARTRSIRWKDDAVTRDAVAFLAELLTPPVSSAFYVCLQAGEGIVCNNVLHNRAAFHDAADAEQQRLLWRARYHDRIAVSSSPDVTA
;
A
#
# COMPACT_ATOMS: atom_id res chain seq x y z
N ALA A 1 -3.44 -18.94 -13.00
CA ALA A 1 -3.01 -17.92 -13.99
C ALA A 1 -2.77 -16.53 -13.37
N PHE A 2 -3.79 -15.70 -13.05
CA PHE A 2 -3.55 -14.31 -12.60
C PHE A 2 -2.82 -14.21 -11.26
N VAL A 3 -3.23 -15.00 -10.26
CA VAL A 3 -2.56 -15.03 -8.96
C VAL A 3 -1.10 -15.43 -9.11
N GLU A 4 -0.81 -16.49 -9.88
CA GLU A 4 0.56 -16.95 -10.14
C GLU A 4 1.40 -15.87 -10.86
N ALA A 5 0.82 -15.18 -11.84
CA ALA A 5 1.49 -14.07 -12.53
C ALA A 5 1.84 -12.94 -11.55
N LEU A 6 0.90 -12.55 -10.69
CA LEU A 6 1.10 -11.49 -9.68
C LEU A 6 1.99 -11.92 -8.50
N MET A 7 2.15 -13.23 -8.27
CA MET A 7 3.10 -13.80 -7.31
C MET A 7 4.49 -14.06 -7.92
N HIS A 8 4.66 -13.89 -9.23
CA HIS A 8 5.94 -14.13 -9.88
C HIS A 8 7.01 -13.14 -9.37
N PRO A 9 8.21 -13.59 -8.94
CA PRO A 9 9.21 -12.73 -8.30
C PRO A 9 9.76 -11.65 -9.24
N GLY A 10 9.62 -11.82 -10.55
CA GLY A 10 9.99 -10.83 -11.56
C GLY A 10 8.84 -9.98 -12.12
N VAL A 11 7.62 -10.03 -11.55
CA VAL A 11 6.44 -9.41 -12.19
C VAL A 11 6.48 -7.88 -12.20
N MET A 12 7.00 -7.26 -11.14
CA MET A 12 6.96 -5.82 -10.94
C MET A 12 8.33 -5.28 -10.54
N THR A 13 8.77 -4.25 -11.25
CA THR A 13 10.00 -3.52 -10.96
C THR A 13 9.70 -2.05 -10.75
N ILE A 14 10.06 -1.54 -9.57
CA ILE A 14 10.11 -0.11 -9.31
C ILE A 14 11.51 0.37 -9.71
N PRO A 15 11.66 1.27 -10.69
CA PRO A 15 12.97 1.76 -11.12
C PRO A 15 13.76 2.42 -10.00
N GLU A 16 15.05 2.62 -10.28
CA GLU A 16 15.92 3.43 -9.44
C GLU A 16 15.31 4.83 -9.24
N ASN A 17 15.42 5.36 -8.03
CA ASN A 17 15.08 6.75 -7.78
C ASN A 17 16.32 7.62 -8.01
N THR A 18 16.30 8.43 -9.07
CA THR A 18 17.38 9.36 -9.44
C THR A 18 17.02 10.83 -9.21
N LEU A 19 15.88 11.10 -8.56
CA LEU A 19 15.29 12.44 -8.50
C LEU A 19 15.98 13.39 -7.50
N GLU A 20 16.70 12.88 -6.49
CA GLU A 20 17.37 13.72 -5.48
C GLU A 20 18.84 13.31 -5.28
N PRO A 21 19.79 14.28 -5.30
CA PRO A 21 21.19 14.02 -4.95
C PRO A 21 21.29 13.45 -3.54
N GLY A 22 21.79 12.22 -3.41
CA GLY A 22 22.00 11.54 -2.12
C GLY A 22 20.90 10.55 -1.70
N ALA A 23 19.77 10.48 -2.40
CA ALA A 23 18.70 9.49 -2.14
C ALA A 23 18.67 8.40 -3.23
N HIS A 24 19.81 7.72 -3.43
CA HIS A 24 19.91 6.62 -4.40
C HIS A 24 19.28 5.36 -3.83
N ARG A 25 18.05 5.05 -4.29
CA ARG A 25 17.47 3.71 -4.09
C ARG A 25 17.61 2.94 -5.39
N PRO A 26 18.31 1.78 -5.42
CA PRO A 26 18.40 0.97 -6.62
C PRO A 26 17.02 0.51 -7.10
N ALA A 27 16.95 0.02 -8.33
CA ALA A 27 15.74 -0.63 -8.82
C ALA A 27 15.38 -1.82 -7.92
N VAL A 28 14.09 -1.96 -7.62
CA VAL A 28 13.56 -3.03 -6.77
C VAL A 28 12.55 -3.85 -7.55
N THR A 29 12.90 -5.10 -7.81
CA THR A 29 12.06 -6.11 -8.45
C THR A 29 11.43 -7.03 -7.41
N GLY A 30 10.27 -7.60 -7.70
CA GLY A 30 9.62 -8.58 -6.82
C GLY A 30 8.16 -8.82 -7.20
N PRO A 31 7.46 -9.68 -6.45
CA PRO A 31 6.05 -9.95 -6.69
C PRO A 31 5.14 -8.79 -6.28
N VAL A 32 3.90 -8.83 -6.76
CA VAL A 32 2.79 -8.01 -6.23
C VAL A 32 2.22 -8.66 -4.97
N PHE A 33 2.01 -9.98 -4.99
CA PHE A 33 1.56 -10.74 -3.83
C PHE A 33 2.65 -11.67 -3.32
N SER A 34 2.87 -11.70 -2.01
CA SER A 34 3.82 -12.60 -1.35
C SER A 34 3.25 -13.07 -0.02
N LEU A 35 3.59 -14.28 0.40
CA LEU A 35 3.32 -14.74 1.76
C LEU A 35 4.50 -14.33 2.65
N ASN A 36 4.21 -13.81 3.84
CA ASN A 36 5.23 -13.57 4.85
C ASN A 36 5.78 -14.94 5.30
N PRO A 37 7.10 -15.21 5.18
CA PRO A 37 7.67 -16.50 5.55
C PRO A 37 7.51 -16.85 7.03
N ALA A 38 7.37 -15.85 7.91
CA ALA A 38 7.29 -16.08 9.36
C ALA A 38 5.91 -16.58 9.82
N ASP A 39 4.83 -16.08 9.23
CA ASP A 39 3.46 -16.30 9.72
C ASP A 39 2.45 -16.69 8.62
N GLY A 40 2.89 -16.79 7.36
CA GLY A 40 2.05 -17.13 6.22
C GLY A 40 1.05 -16.03 5.81
N THR A 41 1.10 -14.85 6.42
CA THR A 41 0.17 -13.76 6.09
C THR A 41 0.39 -13.20 4.69
N LEU A 42 -0.70 -12.85 4.00
CA LEU A 42 -0.62 -12.23 2.68
C LEU A 42 -0.08 -10.80 2.78
N HIS A 43 0.93 -10.50 1.98
CA HIS A 43 1.48 -9.16 1.79
C HIS A 43 1.29 -8.73 0.33
N MET A 44 0.84 -7.50 0.14
CA MET A 44 0.64 -6.90 -1.17
C MET A 44 1.55 -5.69 -1.34
N ARG A 45 2.35 -5.71 -2.41
CA ARG A 45 3.18 -4.60 -2.85
C ARG A 45 2.70 -4.13 -4.21
N TYR A 46 1.80 -3.16 -4.20
CA TYR A 46 1.18 -2.63 -5.42
C TYR A 46 1.14 -1.10 -5.39
N THR A 47 1.16 -0.49 -6.56
CA THR A 47 0.85 0.92 -6.73
C THR A 47 0.04 1.14 -8.00
N ALA A 48 -1.01 1.97 -7.91
CA ALA A 48 -1.78 2.40 -9.07
C ALA A 48 -1.07 3.51 -9.88
N ARG A 49 0.15 3.92 -9.48
CA ARG A 49 0.94 4.91 -10.22
C ARG A 49 1.34 4.32 -11.56
N THR A 50 0.86 4.93 -12.63
CA THR A 50 1.16 4.54 -14.02
C THR A 50 2.58 4.95 -14.44
N ARG A 51 3.15 5.93 -13.75
CA ARG A 51 4.53 6.38 -13.94
C ARG A 51 5.43 5.63 -12.97
N SER A 52 6.57 5.16 -13.47
CA SER A 52 7.63 4.56 -12.66
C SER A 52 7.36 3.13 -12.15
N ILE A 53 6.64 2.30 -12.91
CA ILE A 53 6.61 0.84 -12.73
C ILE A 53 6.90 0.17 -14.07
N ARG A 54 7.77 -0.85 -14.07
CA ARG A 54 7.97 -1.76 -15.19
C ARG A 54 7.36 -3.11 -14.83
N TRP A 55 6.48 -3.60 -15.69
CA TRP A 55 5.86 -4.90 -15.55
C TRP A 55 6.61 -5.93 -16.40
N LYS A 56 6.55 -7.20 -16.00
CA LYS A 56 7.01 -8.30 -16.86
C LYS A 56 6.19 -8.28 -18.16
N ASP A 57 6.88 -8.35 -19.30
CA ASP A 57 6.25 -8.21 -20.61
C ASP A 57 5.72 -9.56 -21.11
N ASP A 58 4.54 -9.94 -20.64
CA ASP A 58 3.77 -11.06 -21.16
C ASP A 58 2.26 -10.80 -21.05
N ALA A 59 1.48 -11.51 -21.86
CA ALA A 59 0.04 -11.29 -21.96
C ALA A 59 -0.69 -11.51 -20.63
N VAL A 60 -0.36 -12.59 -19.90
CA VAL A 60 -1.02 -12.93 -18.64
C VAL A 60 -0.75 -11.86 -17.57
N THR A 61 0.49 -11.36 -17.50
CA THR A 61 0.85 -10.25 -16.58
C THR A 61 0.07 -8.98 -16.92
N ARG A 62 -0.03 -8.61 -18.21
CA ARG A 62 -0.79 -7.41 -18.60
C ARG A 62 -2.27 -7.52 -18.24
N ASP A 63 -2.89 -8.67 -18.53
CA ASP A 63 -4.29 -8.92 -18.23
C ASP A 63 -4.53 -8.95 -16.71
N ALA A 64 -3.64 -9.57 -15.94
CA ALA A 64 -3.74 -9.62 -14.48
C ALA A 64 -3.58 -8.25 -13.83
N VAL A 65 -2.67 -7.40 -14.33
CA VAL A 65 -2.48 -6.02 -13.84
C VAL A 65 -3.69 -5.15 -14.19
N ALA A 66 -4.24 -5.29 -15.40
CA ALA A 66 -5.44 -4.57 -15.82
C ALA A 66 -6.65 -4.97 -14.95
N PHE A 67 -6.87 -6.26 -14.76
CA PHE A 67 -7.92 -6.77 -13.88
C PHE A 67 -7.75 -6.30 -12.44
N LEU A 68 -6.52 -6.31 -11.91
CA LEU A 68 -6.25 -5.81 -10.56
C LEU A 68 -6.56 -4.31 -10.43
N ALA A 69 -6.23 -3.51 -11.45
CA ALA A 69 -6.54 -2.08 -11.46
C ALA A 69 -8.06 -1.83 -11.50
N GLU A 70 -8.80 -2.60 -12.30
CA GLU A 70 -10.26 -2.55 -12.35
C GLU A 70 -10.87 -2.94 -10.99
N LEU A 71 -10.43 -4.05 -10.41
CA LEU A 71 -10.89 -4.54 -9.10
C LEU A 71 -10.70 -3.50 -7.98
N LEU A 72 -9.64 -2.69 -8.07
CA LEU A 72 -9.31 -1.67 -7.09
C LEU A 72 -9.93 -0.29 -7.39
N THR A 73 -10.77 -0.18 -8.43
CA THR A 73 -11.47 1.06 -8.76
C THR A 73 -12.53 1.33 -7.69
N PRO A 74 -12.45 2.46 -6.95
CA PRO A 74 -13.46 2.77 -5.94
C PRO A 74 -14.85 2.97 -6.56
N PRO A 75 -15.94 2.57 -5.88
CA PRO A 75 -15.94 1.99 -4.54
C PRO A 75 -15.56 0.49 -4.52
N VAL A 76 -14.69 0.12 -3.59
CA VAL A 76 -14.25 -1.26 -3.35
C VAL A 76 -14.99 -1.77 -2.11
N SER A 77 -15.82 -2.81 -2.26
CA SER A 77 -16.68 -3.33 -1.18
C SER A 77 -15.90 -3.85 0.03
N SER A 78 -14.68 -4.32 -0.17
CA SER A 78 -13.78 -4.81 0.90
C SER A 78 -12.85 -3.74 1.48
N ALA A 79 -13.01 -2.47 1.08
CA ALA A 79 -12.20 -1.37 1.59
C ALA A 79 -12.86 -0.68 2.79
N PHE A 80 -12.04 -0.20 3.70
CA PHE A 80 -12.47 0.69 4.77
C PHE A 80 -12.48 2.14 4.28
N TYR A 81 -13.60 2.83 4.49
CA TYR A 81 -13.77 4.26 4.20
C TYR A 81 -13.82 5.01 5.52
N VAL A 82 -12.77 5.78 5.83
CA VAL A 82 -12.61 6.46 7.11
C VAL A 82 -12.34 7.95 6.90
N CYS A 83 -13.13 8.79 7.56
CA CYS A 83 -12.85 10.21 7.70
C CYS A 83 -12.42 10.48 9.15
N LEU A 84 -11.12 10.67 9.36
CA LEU A 84 -10.55 10.87 10.70
C LEU A 84 -11.05 12.18 11.32
N GLN A 85 -11.41 12.11 12.59
CA GLN A 85 -11.68 13.25 13.47
C GLN A 85 -10.43 13.72 14.20
N ALA A 86 -10.50 14.89 14.84
CA ALA A 86 -9.41 15.41 15.66
C ALA A 86 -9.08 14.42 16.79
N GLY A 87 -7.79 14.08 16.93
CA GLY A 87 -7.32 13.08 17.90
C GLY A 87 -7.35 11.64 17.40
N GLU A 88 -7.91 11.35 16.23
CA GLU A 88 -7.90 10.00 15.63
C GLU A 88 -6.68 9.76 14.74
N GLY A 89 -6.31 8.49 14.61
CA GLY A 89 -5.22 8.05 13.75
C GLY A 89 -5.39 6.60 13.32
N ILE A 90 -4.61 6.17 12.33
CA ILE A 90 -4.60 4.80 11.84
C ILE A 90 -3.19 4.24 11.95
N VAL A 91 -3.08 3.08 12.58
CA VAL A 91 -1.87 2.25 12.56
C VAL A 91 -2.18 1.03 11.70
N CYS A 92 -1.36 0.76 10.68
CA CYS A 92 -1.60 -0.34 9.75
C CYS A 92 -0.28 -0.96 9.27
N ASN A 93 -0.35 -2.22 8.82
CA ASN A 93 0.77 -2.95 8.22
C ASN A 93 1.03 -2.51 6.76
N ASN A 94 1.17 -1.20 6.54
CA ASN A 94 1.40 -0.57 5.23
C ASN A 94 0.42 -1.07 4.14
N VAL A 95 -0.87 -1.14 4.50
CA VAL A 95 -1.93 -1.58 3.58
C VAL A 95 -2.06 -0.59 2.41
N LEU A 96 -2.56 -1.09 1.27
CA LEU A 96 -2.90 -0.22 0.16
C LEU A 96 -3.94 0.81 0.61
N HIS A 97 -3.66 2.09 0.38
CA HIS A 97 -4.53 3.18 0.77
C HIS A 97 -4.46 4.30 -0.26
N ASN A 98 -5.53 5.07 -0.35
CA ASN A 98 -5.56 6.37 -1.03
C ASN A 98 -6.16 7.41 -0.06
N ARG A 99 -6.23 8.66 -0.52
CA ARG A 99 -6.89 9.74 0.21
C ARG A 99 -7.73 10.54 -0.77
N ALA A 100 -8.91 10.97 -0.32
CA ALA A 100 -9.63 12.02 -1.02
C ALA A 100 -8.87 13.35 -0.87
N ALA A 101 -8.96 14.21 -1.88
CA ALA A 101 -8.54 15.60 -1.72
C ALA A 101 -9.39 16.28 -0.65
N PHE A 102 -8.81 17.24 0.05
CA PHE A 102 -9.51 18.08 1.02
C PHE A 102 -9.09 19.53 0.80
N HIS A 103 -9.92 20.45 1.28
CA HIS A 103 -9.60 21.86 1.34
C HIS A 103 -9.47 22.24 2.81
N ASP A 104 -8.40 22.96 3.12
CA ASP A 104 -8.24 23.52 4.46
C ASP A 104 -9.30 24.59 4.72
N ALA A 105 -9.71 24.69 5.98
CA ALA A 105 -10.53 25.81 6.43
C ALA A 105 -9.74 27.13 6.34
N ALA A 106 -10.46 28.23 6.13
CA ALA A 106 -9.87 29.56 6.13
C ALA A 106 -9.30 29.93 7.51
N ASP A 107 -9.92 29.42 8.58
CA ASP A 107 -9.42 29.53 9.94
C ASP A 107 -8.25 28.55 10.18
N ALA A 108 -7.11 29.08 10.61
CA ALA A 108 -5.89 28.32 10.87
C ALA A 108 -6.08 27.26 11.97
N GLU A 109 -6.93 27.52 12.97
CA GLU A 109 -7.19 26.58 14.07
C GLU A 109 -8.01 25.35 13.63
N GLN A 110 -8.64 25.44 12.45
CA GLN A 110 -9.46 24.39 11.85
C GLN A 110 -8.73 23.64 10.72
N GLN A 111 -7.46 23.95 10.48
CA GLN A 111 -6.64 23.25 9.48
C GLN A 111 -6.21 21.87 9.96
N ARG A 112 -5.98 20.96 9.00
CA ARG A 112 -5.63 19.58 9.33
C ARG A 112 -4.12 19.39 9.44
N LEU A 113 -3.65 18.98 10.62
CA LEU A 113 -2.30 18.46 10.82
C LEU A 113 -2.34 16.94 10.97
N LEU A 114 -1.55 16.22 10.16
CA LEU A 114 -1.40 14.76 10.25
C LEU A 114 0.07 14.38 10.40
N TRP A 115 0.41 13.78 11.54
CA TRP A 115 1.72 13.18 11.76
C TRP A 115 1.80 11.79 11.13
N ARG A 116 2.94 11.46 10.53
CA ARG A 116 3.16 10.15 9.92
C ARG A 116 4.50 9.56 10.35
N ALA A 117 4.44 8.44 11.05
CA ALA A 117 5.59 7.61 11.38
C ALA A 117 5.63 6.36 10.47
N ARG A 118 6.82 5.74 10.37
CA ARG A 118 7.02 4.43 9.74
C ARG A 118 7.85 3.57 10.67
N TYR A 119 7.41 2.33 10.84
CA TYR A 119 8.09 1.33 11.66
C TYR A 119 8.55 0.19 10.75
N HIS A 120 9.67 -0.44 11.10
CA HIS A 120 10.19 -1.58 10.36
C HIS A 120 9.42 -2.87 10.70
N ASP A 121 8.97 -2.97 11.95
CA ASP A 121 8.27 -4.14 12.44
C ASP A 121 6.76 -4.09 12.15
N ARG A 122 6.18 -5.27 11.93
CA ARG A 122 4.73 -5.43 11.79
C ARG A 122 4.06 -5.20 13.14
N ILE A 123 2.80 -4.81 13.10
CA ILE A 123 1.94 -4.78 14.29
C ILE A 123 1.81 -6.21 14.80
N ALA A 124 2.33 -6.45 16.01
CA ALA A 124 2.08 -7.66 16.77
C ALA A 124 0.89 -7.40 17.70
N VAL A 125 -0.18 -8.17 17.56
CA VAL A 125 -1.21 -8.22 18.59
C VAL A 125 -0.73 -9.22 19.62
N SER A 126 -0.17 -8.73 20.73
CA SER A 126 -0.05 -9.58 21.92
C SER A 126 -1.48 -9.89 22.37
N SER A 127 -1.78 -11.18 22.55
CA SER A 127 -2.99 -11.58 23.26
C SER A 127 -2.86 -11.06 24.69
N SER A 128 -3.38 -9.85 24.93
CA SER A 128 -3.59 -9.40 26.30
C SER A 128 -4.70 -10.28 26.88
N PRO A 129 -4.54 -10.83 28.10
CA PRO A 129 -5.66 -11.48 28.77
C PRO A 129 -6.77 -10.45 28.93
N ASP A 130 -8.01 -10.89 28.72
CA ASP A 130 -9.22 -10.06 28.75
C ASP A 130 -9.15 -8.93 29.77
N VAL A 131 -9.25 -7.69 29.29
CA VAL A 131 -9.68 -6.58 30.15
C VAL A 131 -11.20 -6.73 30.27
N THR A 132 -11.63 -7.58 31.18
CA THR A 132 -13.03 -7.56 31.65
C THR A 132 -13.25 -6.23 32.37
N ALA A 133 -14.16 -5.42 31.83
CA ALA A 133 -14.73 -4.26 32.50
C ALA A 133 -15.60 -4.67 33.71
#